data_AF-A0A7S4WIR6-F1
#
_entry.id   AF-A0A7S4WIR6-F1
#
_cell.length_a   1.000
_cell.length_b   1.000
_cell.length_c   1.000
_cell.angle_alpha   90.00
_cell.angle_beta   90.00
_cell.angle_gamma   90.00
#
_symmetry.space_group_name_H-M   'P 1'
#
loop_
_entity.id
_entity.type
_entity.pdbx_description
1 polymer ?
#
loop_
_entity_poly.entity_id
_entity_poly.type
_entity_poly.pdbx_seq_one_letter_code
_entity_poly.pdbx_strand_id
1 'polypeptide(L)'
;PNDPWIPYVITAIKATTLFFKNVHYIVQNNQIIIVDEFTGRTMPDRRWSEGLHQAVEAKENVPIRQNTETKASITYQNFFLLYPKLSGMTGTAKTAEVEFEKIYRLPVETIP
;
A
#
# COMPACT_ATOMS: atom_id res chain seq x y z
N PRO A 1 -5.93 -21.08 -2.78
CA PRO A 1 -6.67 -22.01 -1.87
C PRO A 1 -7.88 -21.28 -1.29
N ASN A 2 -9.06 -21.93 -1.31
CA ASN A 2 -10.35 -21.32 -0.91
C ASN A 2 -10.53 -21.13 0.60
N ASP A 3 -9.45 -21.21 1.38
CA ASP A 3 -9.50 -20.93 2.82
C ASP A 3 -8.15 -20.39 3.32
N PRO A 4 -8.03 -19.06 3.58
CA PRO A 4 -6.77 -18.43 3.96
C PRO A 4 -6.59 -18.35 5.49
N TRP A 5 -7.10 -19.32 6.26
CA TRP A 5 -7.02 -19.27 7.73
C TRP A 5 -5.62 -19.51 8.29
N ILE A 6 -4.79 -20.28 7.58
CA ILE A 6 -3.42 -20.62 8.00
C ILE A 6 -2.58 -19.36 8.27
N PRO A 7 -2.48 -18.37 7.35
CA PRO A 7 -1.83 -17.10 7.62
C PRO A 7 -2.30 -16.40 8.89
N TYR A 8 -3.61 -16.36 9.15
CA TYR A 8 -4.14 -15.69 10.34
C TYR A 8 -3.71 -16.39 11.63
N VAL A 9 -3.72 -17.73 11.67
CA VAL A 9 -3.26 -18.50 12.84
C VAL A 9 -1.77 -18.28 13.10
N ILE A 10 -0.95 -18.33 12.05
CA ILE A 10 0.50 -18.08 12.16
C ILE A 10 0.76 -16.68 12.71
N THR A 11 0.07 -15.68 12.17
CA THR A 11 0.23 -14.29 12.60
C THR A 11 -0.30 -14.07 14.02
N ALA A 12 -1.39 -14.72 14.43
CA ALA A 12 -1.88 -14.68 15.80
C ALA A 12 -0.89 -15.30 16.81
N ILE A 13 -0.27 -16.42 16.46
CA ILE A 13 0.79 -17.03 17.28
C ILE A 13 1.96 -16.06 17.40
N LYS A 14 2.46 -15.51 16.28
CA LYS A 14 3.53 -14.50 16.27
C LYS A 14 3.20 -13.29 17.15
N ALA A 15 2.01 -12.72 17.01
CA ALA A 15 1.55 -11.59 17.84
C ALA A 15 1.53 -11.93 19.34
N THR A 16 1.25 -13.19 19.68
CA THR A 16 1.17 -13.65 21.07
C THR A 16 2.56 -13.94 21.65
N THR A 17 3.45 -14.58 20.90
CA THR A 17 4.73 -15.09 21.40
C THR A 17 5.92 -14.16 21.17
N LEU A 18 5.88 -13.30 20.15
CA LEU A 18 7.02 -12.44 19.76
C LEU A 18 6.81 -10.96 20.12
N PHE A 19 5.54 -10.51 20.23
CA PHE A 19 5.23 -9.10 20.47
C PHE A 19 4.66 -8.90 21.87
N PHE A 20 5.36 -8.11 22.68
CA PHE A 20 5.00 -7.87 24.08
C PHE A 20 4.56 -6.43 24.33
N LYS A 21 3.46 -6.28 25.07
CA LYS A 21 2.97 -4.99 25.58
C LYS A 21 4.02 -4.33 26.48
N ASN A 22 4.16 -3.02 26.35
CA ASN A 22 5.15 -2.17 27.01
C ASN A 22 6.61 -2.45 26.62
N VAL A 23 6.85 -3.25 25.58
CA VAL A 23 8.18 -3.47 24.98
C VAL A 23 8.14 -3.10 23.50
N HIS A 24 7.27 -3.76 22.75
CA HIS A 24 7.15 -3.58 21.30
C HIS A 24 6.00 -2.63 20.92
N TYR A 25 5.01 -2.49 21.81
CA TYR A 25 3.87 -1.60 21.62
C TYR A 25 3.24 -1.22 22.95
N ILE A 26 2.45 -0.16 22.91
CA ILE A 26 1.57 0.25 24.00
C ILE A 26 0.12 0.31 23.51
N VAL A 27 -0.82 0.22 24.46
CA VAL A 27 -2.24 0.43 24.19
C VAL A 27 -2.61 1.82 24.70
N GLN A 28 -3.01 2.71 23.80
CA GLN A 28 -3.39 4.08 24.13
C GLN A 28 -4.63 4.48 23.34
N ASN A 29 -5.62 5.11 23.97
CA ASN A 29 -6.88 5.53 23.34
C ASN A 29 -7.58 4.40 22.55
N ASN A 30 -7.51 3.17 23.06
CA ASN A 30 -8.03 1.99 22.38
C ASN A 30 -7.37 1.77 21.00
N GLN A 31 -6.06 2.02 20.92
CA GLN A 31 -5.23 1.89 19.72
C GLN A 31 -3.91 1.22 20.09
N ILE A 32 -3.37 0.40 19.19
CA ILE A 32 -2.01 -0.13 19.31
C ILE A 32 -1.04 0.88 18.71
N ILE A 33 -0.09 1.33 19.53
CA ILE A 33 0.98 2.23 19.09
C ILE A 33 2.30 1.48 19.20
N ILE A 34 3.04 1.42 18.10
CA ILE A 34 4.33 0.72 18.04
C ILE A 34 5.37 1.53 18.82
N VAL A 35 6.23 0.84 19.56
CA VAL A 35 7.37 1.42 20.25
C VAL A 35 8.65 1.00 19.53
N ASP A 36 9.55 1.95 19.31
CA ASP A 36 10.89 1.68 18.81
C ASP A 36 11.73 0.99 19.89
N GLU A 37 12.24 -0.22 19.60
CA GLU A 37 13.05 -1.02 20.52
C GLU A 37 14.38 -0.35 20.91
N PHE A 38 14.93 0.51 20.05
CA PHE A 38 16.22 1.17 20.32
C PHE A 38 16.07 2.46 21.11
N THR A 39 15.01 3.24 20.81
CA THR A 39 14.85 4.60 21.35
C THR A 39 13.72 4.73 22.37
N GLY A 40 12.82 3.74 22.46
CA GLY A 40 11.61 3.79 23.27
C GLY A 40 10.56 4.80 22.78
N ARG A 41 10.76 5.41 21.60
CA ARG A 41 9.82 6.39 21.04
C ARG A 41 8.58 5.70 20.49
N THR A 42 7.44 6.36 20.65
CA THR A 42 6.17 5.93 20.08
C THR A 42 6.09 6.29 18.60
N MET A 43 5.59 5.37 17.79
CA MET A 43 5.39 5.51 16.34
C MET A 43 3.89 5.37 16.01
N PRO A 44 3.07 6.42 16.24
CA PRO A 44 1.62 6.35 16.08
C PRO A 44 1.16 6.15 14.62
N ASP A 45 1.93 6.65 13.66
CA ASP A 45 1.57 6.55 12.23
C ASP A 45 2.02 5.23 11.58
N ARG A 46 2.72 4.38 12.33
CA ARG A 46 3.28 3.12 11.82
C ARG A 46 2.36 1.96 12.18
N ARG A 47 2.12 1.08 11.20
CA ARG A 47 1.47 -0.23 11.40
C ARG A 47 2.40 -1.34 10.95
N TRP A 48 2.26 -2.52 11.55
CA TRP A 48 2.94 -3.72 11.06
C TRP A 48 2.20 -4.32 9.85
N SER A 49 2.94 -4.85 8.89
CA SER A 49 2.42 -5.45 7.65
C SER A 49 1.87 -6.87 7.87
N GLU A 50 1.39 -7.51 6.80
CA GLU A 50 1.00 -8.93 6.77
C GLU A 50 -0.07 -9.34 7.82
N GLY A 51 -0.97 -8.40 8.15
CA GLY A 51 -2.03 -8.64 9.12
C GLY A 51 -1.58 -8.69 10.59
N LEU A 52 -0.28 -8.47 10.87
CA LEU A 52 0.27 -8.55 12.23
C LEU A 52 -0.33 -7.51 13.15
N HIS A 53 -0.55 -6.30 12.66
CA HIS A 53 -1.13 -5.24 13.46
C HIS A 53 -2.56 -5.55 13.90
N GLN A 54 -3.37 -6.11 12.99
CA GLN A 54 -4.71 -6.58 13.29
C GLN A 54 -4.69 -7.75 14.29
N ALA A 55 -3.70 -8.63 14.20
CA ALA A 55 -3.54 -9.72 15.16
C ALA A 55 -3.19 -9.22 16.58
N VAL A 56 -2.37 -8.18 16.70
CA VAL A 56 -2.07 -7.53 17.99
C VAL A 56 -3.28 -6.75 18.51
N GLU A 57 -4.03 -6.07 17.65
CA GLU A 57 -5.31 -5.43 18.01
C GLU A 57 -6.29 -6.48 18.56
N ALA A 58 -6.44 -7.62 17.89
CA ALA A 58 -7.29 -8.72 18.33
C ALA A 58 -6.83 -9.30 19.67
N LYS A 59 -5.51 -9.52 19.84
CA LYS A 59 -4.91 -10.02 21.09
C LYS A 59 -5.24 -9.13 22.29
N GLU A 60 -5.23 -7.81 22.12
CA GLU A 60 -5.47 -6.84 23.20
C GLU A 60 -6.95 -6.43 23.32
N ASN A 61 -7.86 -7.08 22.59
CA ASN A 61 -9.29 -6.72 22.52
C ASN A 61 -9.53 -5.26 22.09
N VAL A 62 -8.67 -4.74 21.22
CA VAL A 62 -8.78 -3.41 20.63
C VAL A 62 -9.58 -3.49 19.31
N PRO A 63 -10.42 -2.49 18.99
CA PRO A 63 -11.14 -2.44 17.72
C PRO A 63 -10.20 -2.52 16.53
N ILE A 64 -10.38 -3.54 15.70
CA ILE A 64 -9.58 -3.76 14.50
C ILE A 64 -9.95 -2.70 13.47
N ARG A 65 -8.97 -1.89 13.03
CA ARG A 65 -9.22 -0.93 11.96
C ARG A 65 -9.06 -1.58 10.60
N GLN A 66 -10.07 -1.42 9.75
CA GLN A 66 -9.96 -1.77 8.34
C GLN A 66 -8.89 -0.91 7.69
N ASN A 67 -7.92 -1.56 7.05
CA ASN A 67 -6.99 -0.88 6.16
C ASN A 67 -7.62 -0.78 4.77
N THR A 68 -7.48 0.38 4.14
CA THR A 68 -7.67 0.49 2.69
C THR A 68 -6.47 -0.19 2.03
N GLU A 69 -6.71 -1.33 1.38
CA GLU A 69 -5.68 -2.04 0.63
C GLU A 69 -5.81 -1.72 -0.87
N THR A 70 -4.75 -1.17 -1.45
CA THR A 70 -4.67 -0.97 -2.90
C THR A 70 -4.42 -2.31 -3.57
N LYS A 71 -5.47 -2.96 -4.08
CA LYS A 71 -5.36 -4.28 -4.74
C LYS A 71 -4.63 -4.25 -6.07
N ALA A 72 -4.75 -3.15 -6.80
CA ALA A 72 -4.09 -2.95 -8.08
C ALA A 72 -3.82 -1.46 -8.27
N SER A 73 -2.67 -1.15 -8.85
CA SER A 73 -2.32 0.21 -9.26
C SER A 73 -1.55 0.16 -10.56
N ILE A 74 -1.82 1.12 -11.44
CA ILE A 74 -1.05 1.36 -12.65
C ILE A 74 -1.12 2.86 -12.96
N THR A 75 -0.04 3.42 -13.46
CA THR A 75 -0.03 4.80 -13.94
C THR A 75 -0.61 4.85 -15.35
N TYR A 76 -1.19 5.98 -15.76
CA TYR A 76 -1.68 6.12 -17.15
C TYR A 76 -0.55 5.87 -18.17
N GLN A 77 0.66 6.34 -17.87
CA GLN A 77 1.84 6.11 -18.71
C GLN A 77 2.04 4.62 -19.00
N ASN A 78 2.11 3.80 -17.96
CA ASN A 78 2.33 2.36 -18.11
C ASN A 78 1.11 1.64 -18.66
N PHE A 79 -0.10 2.09 -18.32
CA PHE A 79 -1.34 1.48 -18.81
C PHE A 79 -1.47 1.59 -20.33
N PHE A 80 -1.21 2.77 -20.91
CA PHE A 80 -1.31 2.96 -22.36
C PHE A 80 -0.22 2.23 -23.16
N LEU A 81 0.95 1.99 -22.57
CA LEU A 81 2.02 1.21 -23.20
C LEU A 81 1.71 -0.28 -23.34
N LEU A 82 0.67 -0.79 -22.67
CA LEU A 82 0.22 -2.18 -22.83
C LEU A 82 -0.54 -2.42 -24.14
N TYR A 83 -1.03 -1.37 -24.80
CA TYR A 83 -1.79 -1.50 -26.04
C TYR A 83 -0.86 -1.82 -27.21
N PRO A 84 -1.16 -2.84 -28.04
CA PRO A 84 -0.34 -3.16 -29.22
C PRO A 84 -0.27 -2.00 -30.23
N LYS A 85 -1.29 -1.15 -30.25
CA LYS A 85 -1.35 0.07 -31.05
C LYS A 85 -1.90 1.19 -30.20
N LEU A 86 -1.18 2.30 -30.16
CA LEU A 86 -1.57 3.51 -29.45
C LEU A 86 -1.66 4.67 -30.45
N SER A 87 -2.70 5.48 -30.32
CA SER A 87 -2.94 6.69 -31.13
C SER A 87 -3.84 7.65 -30.36
N GLY A 88 -3.76 8.95 -30.66
CA GLY A 88 -4.58 9.97 -30.02
C GLY A 88 -4.83 11.16 -30.93
N MET A 89 -5.80 11.99 -30.58
CA MET A 89 -6.14 13.23 -31.28
C MET A 89 -6.40 14.34 -30.28
N THR A 90 -5.89 15.54 -30.54
CA THR A 90 -6.17 16.76 -29.77
C THR A 90 -5.69 17.98 -30.56
N GLY A 91 -6.31 19.14 -30.32
CA GLY A 91 -5.91 20.40 -30.96
C GLY A 91 -4.65 21.03 -30.38
N THR A 92 -4.12 20.52 -29.28
CA THR A 92 -3.03 21.17 -28.52
C THR A 92 -1.82 20.27 -28.26
N ALA A 93 -1.72 19.09 -28.90
CA ALA A 93 -0.62 18.15 -28.64
C ALA A 93 0.76 18.68 -29.02
N LYS A 94 0.85 19.66 -29.93
CA LYS A 94 2.14 20.13 -30.46
C LYS A 94 3.06 20.70 -29.38
N THR A 95 2.50 21.28 -28.32
CA THR A 95 3.28 21.80 -27.19
C THR A 95 3.89 20.70 -26.31
N ALA A 96 3.31 19.50 -26.32
CA ALA A 96 3.73 18.35 -25.52
C ALA A 96 4.36 17.22 -26.36
N GLU A 97 4.73 17.51 -27.60
CA GLU A 97 5.28 16.53 -28.57
C GLU A 97 6.46 15.74 -28.01
N VAL A 98 7.41 16.42 -27.37
CA VAL A 98 8.60 15.78 -26.78
C VAL A 98 8.23 14.75 -25.71
N GLU A 99 7.20 15.01 -24.90
CA GLU A 99 6.73 14.06 -23.90
C GLU A 99 5.99 12.88 -24.53
N PHE A 100 5.16 13.13 -25.55
CA PHE A 100 4.47 12.07 -26.29
C PHE A 100 5.44 11.12 -26.98
N GLU A 101 6.48 11.65 -27.61
CA GLU A 101 7.50 10.84 -28.26
C GLU A 101 8.34 10.07 -27.24
N LYS A 102 8.81 10.74 -26.18
CA LYS A 102 9.68 10.12 -25.16
C LYS A 102 8.99 9.03 -24.34
N ILE A 103 7.74 9.26 -23.92
CA ILE A 103 7.02 8.36 -23.01
C ILE A 103 6.24 7.31 -23.80
N TYR A 104 5.56 7.70 -24.88
CA TYR A 104 4.62 6.85 -25.59
C TYR A 104 5.07 6.44 -27.00
N ARG A 105 6.22 6.95 -27.48
CA ARG A 105 6.69 6.76 -28.87
C ARG A 105 5.64 7.21 -29.89
N LEU A 106 4.88 8.24 -29.54
CA LEU A 106 3.82 8.81 -30.37
C LEU A 106 4.32 10.11 -31.03
N PRO A 107 4.48 10.14 -32.36
CA PRO A 107 4.71 11.40 -33.07
C PRO A 107 3.44 12.24 -33.09
N VAL A 108 3.60 13.57 -33.10
CA VAL A 108 2.48 14.52 -33.14
C VAL A 108 2.47 15.26 -34.48
N GLU A 109 1.46 14.99 -35.29
CA GLU A 109 1.25 15.63 -36.58
C GLU A 109 0.11 16.65 -36.53
N THR A 110 0.34 17.85 -37.06
CA THR A 110 -0.69 18.90 -37.15
C THR A 110 -1.42 18.78 -38.48
N ILE A 111 -2.74 18.54 -38.42
CA ILE A 111 -3.60 18.47 -39.60
C ILE A 111 -4.13 19.88 -39.93
N PRO A 112 -3.90 20.40 -41.16
CA PRO A 112 -4.37 21.72 -41.60
C PRO A 112 -5.87 21.78 -41.91
#